data_AF-U9VY47-F1
#
_entry.id   AF-U9VY47-F1
#
_cell.length_a   1.000
_cell.length_b   1.000
_cell.length_c   1.000
_cell.angle_alpha   90.00
_cell.angle_beta   90.00
_cell.angle_gamma   90.00
#
_symmetry.space_group_name_H-M   'P 1'
#
loop_
_entity.id
_entity.type
_entity.pdbx_description
1 polymer ?
#
loop_
_entity_poly.entity_id
_entity_poly.type
_entity_poly.pdbx_seq_one_letter_code
_entity_poly.pdbx_strand_id
1 'polypeptide(L)'
;MSDALSRLKNRQRPKVSPRNNQVVQKSPDIQSQRHTESEDSVRSIPEVSVDISNPGHIDASNPSADTLISRHIESETSLKDLEVKRSTFRLEVGLINRLHQHCKESGISREVLIESMFEYIEANPGAMAQVMAKAEEKNAYRQQLANRKRAQAMMDKFG
;
A
#
# COMPACT_ATOMS: atom_id res chain seq x y z
N MET A 1 -23.99 -7.63 41.03
CA MET A 1 -23.49 -7.40 39.65
C MET A 1 -22.69 -6.11 39.66
N SER A 2 -21.46 -6.07 39.14
CA SER A 2 -20.62 -4.86 39.20
C SER A 2 -21.01 -3.85 38.11
N ASP A 3 -21.31 -2.63 38.54
CA ASP A 3 -21.70 -1.51 37.68
C ASP A 3 -20.62 -1.18 36.62
N ALA A 4 -21.07 -0.77 35.42
CA ALA A 4 -20.23 -0.51 34.27
C ALA A 4 -19.32 0.72 34.46
N LEU A 5 -19.76 1.74 35.20
CA LEU A 5 -18.95 2.93 35.48
C LEU A 5 -17.78 2.59 36.43
N SER A 6 -18.06 1.75 37.43
CA SER A 6 -17.05 1.18 38.34
C SER A 6 -15.95 0.43 37.58
N ARG A 7 -16.31 -0.33 36.55
CA ARG A 7 -15.35 -1.03 35.68
C ARG A 7 -14.47 -0.07 34.88
N LEU A 8 -15.02 1.04 34.38
CA LEU A 8 -14.27 2.00 33.57
C LEU A 8 -13.23 2.78 34.39
N LYS A 9 -13.57 3.16 35.62
CA LYS A 9 -12.68 3.92 36.54
C LYS A 9 -11.49 3.10 37.02
N ASN A 10 -11.66 1.79 37.21
CA ASN A 10 -10.64 0.89 37.74
C ASN A 10 -9.81 0.16 36.66
N ARG A 11 -9.91 0.56 35.38
CA ARG A 11 -9.05 0.00 34.32
C ARG A 11 -7.59 0.40 34.57
N GLN A 12 -6.73 -0.58 34.81
CA GLN A 12 -5.28 -0.38 34.73
C GLN A 12 -4.92 0.05 33.30
N ARG A 13 -4.58 1.33 33.13
CA ARG A 13 -4.10 1.86 31.86
C ARG A 13 -2.58 1.67 31.78
N PRO A 14 -2.02 1.16 30.67
CA PRO A 14 -0.58 1.15 30.46
C PRO A 14 0.01 2.55 30.66
N LYS A 15 0.94 2.69 31.61
CA LYS A 15 1.67 3.94 31.84
C LYS A 15 2.78 4.07 30.80
N VAL A 16 2.49 4.77 29.70
CA VAL A 16 3.50 5.15 28.72
C VAL A 16 4.31 6.32 29.29
N SER A 17 5.64 6.23 29.25
CA SER A 17 6.53 7.32 29.65
C SER A 17 6.36 8.53 28.72
N PRO A 18 6.33 9.77 29.25
CA PRO A 18 6.22 10.96 28.42
C PRO A 18 7.46 11.09 27.52
N ARG A 19 7.24 11.39 26.24
CA ARG A 19 8.32 11.61 25.27
C ARG A 19 9.08 12.89 25.66
N ASN A 20 10.40 12.78 25.79
CA ASN A 20 11.25 13.96 26.00
C ASN A 20 11.27 14.79 24.71
N ASN A 21 10.93 16.08 24.80
CA ASN A 21 10.90 17.02 23.68
C ASN A 21 12.21 17.83 23.52
N GLN A 22 13.27 17.49 24.25
CA GLN A 22 14.57 18.13 24.09
C GLN A 22 15.20 17.74 22.74
N VAL A 23 15.34 18.74 21.86
CA VAL A 23 16.04 18.62 20.58
C VAL A 23 17.54 18.60 20.86
N VAL A 24 18.13 17.42 21.00
CA VAL A 24 19.58 17.25 21.08
C VAL A 24 20.17 17.45 19.69
N GLN A 25 20.67 18.65 19.41
CA GLN A 25 21.53 18.89 18.25
C GLN A 25 22.91 18.30 18.51
N LYS A 26 23.18 17.11 17.96
CA LYS A 26 24.53 16.70 17.52
C LYS A 26 24.49 15.51 16.56
N SER A 27 24.83 15.78 15.31
CA SER A 27 25.60 14.88 14.46
C SER A 27 27.05 14.78 14.99
N PRO A 28 27.93 13.87 14.52
CA PRO A 28 27.80 13.07 13.29
C PRO A 28 28.14 11.56 13.39
N ASP A 29 27.62 10.83 12.39
CA ASP A 29 28.22 9.67 11.71
C ASP A 29 28.60 8.40 12.52
N ILE A 30 29.14 7.43 11.77
CA ILE A 30 29.78 6.15 12.14
C ILE A 30 28.94 4.91 11.82
N GLN A 31 29.43 4.22 10.80
CA GLN A 31 29.11 2.86 10.38
C GLN A 31 29.41 1.81 11.46
N SER A 32 28.92 0.59 11.19
CA SER A 32 29.53 -0.71 11.54
C SER A 32 29.03 -1.49 12.77
N GLN A 33 28.88 -2.80 12.51
CA GLN A 33 28.97 -3.95 13.44
C GLN A 33 27.91 -4.12 14.55
N ARG A 34 27.15 -5.22 14.44
CA ARG A 34 27.59 -6.48 15.06
C ARG A 34 26.98 -7.74 14.43
N HIS A 35 27.80 -8.79 14.38
CA HIS A 35 27.43 -10.19 14.10
C HIS A 35 26.64 -10.81 15.26
N THR A 36 25.82 -11.81 14.92
CA THR A 36 25.58 -13.13 15.59
C THR A 36 24.32 -13.73 14.96
N GLU A 37 24.17 -15.03 14.69
CA GLU A 37 25.11 -16.14 14.50
C GLU A 37 24.32 -17.27 13.79
N SER A 38 24.99 -18.22 13.15
CA SER A 38 24.32 -19.32 12.43
C SER A 38 23.70 -20.35 13.39
N GLU A 39 22.67 -21.09 12.93
CA GLU A 39 22.71 -22.56 13.02
C GLU A 39 21.65 -23.25 12.12
N ASP A 40 22.07 -24.35 11.50
CA ASP A 40 21.23 -25.20 10.64
C ASP A 40 20.27 -26.08 11.44
N SER A 41 19.11 -26.41 10.85
CA SER A 41 18.40 -27.64 11.19
C SER A 41 17.66 -28.22 9.99
N VAL A 42 18.28 -29.26 9.44
CA VAL A 42 17.75 -30.11 8.37
C VAL A 42 17.01 -31.31 8.99
N ARG A 43 16.07 -31.89 8.22
CA ARG A 43 15.22 -33.08 8.50
C ARG A 43 13.91 -32.72 9.21
N SER A 44 12.76 -33.34 8.89
CA SER A 44 12.57 -34.65 8.23
C SER A 44 11.33 -34.68 7.33
N ILE A 45 11.42 -35.38 6.20
CA ILE A 45 10.27 -35.93 5.47
C ILE A 45 9.84 -37.22 6.20
N PRO A 46 8.54 -37.53 6.26
CA PRO A 46 8.12 -38.89 5.92
C PRO A 46 6.99 -38.91 4.88
N GLU A 47 7.04 -39.94 4.05
CA GLU A 47 6.13 -40.23 2.94
C GLU A 47 5.52 -41.64 3.18
N VAL A 48 4.53 -42.03 2.35
CA VAL A 48 4.06 -43.40 2.09
C VAL A 48 2.89 -43.99 2.94
N SER A 49 1.77 -44.22 2.21
CA SER A 49 0.67 -45.20 2.41
C SER A 49 -0.38 -44.97 3.55
N VAL A 50 -1.55 -45.64 3.63
CA VAL A 50 -2.14 -46.77 2.86
C VAL A 50 -3.64 -46.51 2.50
N ASP A 51 -4.08 -47.18 1.42
CA ASP A 51 -5.45 -47.43 0.89
C ASP A 51 -6.46 -48.11 1.84
N ILE A 52 -7.75 -47.71 1.78
CA ILE A 52 -8.92 -48.62 1.87
C ILE A 52 -9.97 -48.20 0.84
N SER A 53 -10.22 -49.09 -0.12
CA SER A 53 -11.23 -48.97 -1.18
C SER A 53 -12.66 -49.30 -0.73
N ASN A 54 -13.67 -48.72 -1.39
CA ASN A 54 -14.86 -49.48 -1.81
C ASN A 54 -15.54 -48.84 -3.05
N PRO A 55 -16.10 -49.62 -4.00
CA PRO A 55 -16.40 -49.14 -5.36
C PRO A 55 -17.88 -48.85 -5.65
N GLY A 56 -18.16 -48.14 -6.75
CA GLY A 56 -19.53 -47.87 -7.23
C GLY A 56 -19.65 -47.37 -8.68
N HIS A 57 -19.70 -48.31 -9.63
CA HIS A 57 -20.44 -48.23 -10.92
C HIS A 57 -19.99 -47.25 -12.04
N ILE A 58 -19.07 -47.72 -12.90
CA ILE A 58 -19.05 -47.79 -14.39
C ILE A 58 -20.30 -47.16 -15.10
N ASP A 59 -20.25 -46.27 -16.10
CA ASP A 59 -19.86 -46.41 -17.53
C ASP A 59 -19.49 -45.01 -18.09
N ALA A 60 -18.34 -44.76 -18.71
CA ALA A 60 -17.83 -45.25 -20.01
C ALA A 60 -18.24 -44.40 -21.24
N SER A 61 -17.52 -43.29 -21.47
CA SER A 61 -17.19 -42.80 -22.83
C SER A 61 -15.98 -41.84 -22.82
N ASN A 62 -14.82 -42.38 -23.20
CA ASN A 62 -13.60 -41.67 -23.61
C ASN A 62 -13.49 -41.77 -25.16
N PRO A 63 -12.56 -41.07 -25.85
CA PRO A 63 -11.69 -39.94 -25.44
C PRO A 63 -11.72 -38.75 -26.43
N SER A 64 -11.09 -37.62 -26.07
CA SER A 64 -10.08 -36.99 -26.96
C SER A 64 -9.18 -36.04 -26.17
N ALA A 65 -7.87 -36.18 -26.36
CA ALA A 65 -6.92 -35.15 -25.95
C ALA A 65 -6.97 -33.98 -26.95
N ASP A 66 -6.88 -32.75 -26.44
CA ASP A 66 -5.98 -31.68 -26.95
C ASP A 66 -6.19 -30.38 -26.15
N THR A 67 -5.96 -30.44 -24.83
CA THR A 67 -5.70 -29.23 -24.05
C THR A 67 -4.25 -28.82 -24.34
N LEU A 68 -4.04 -28.16 -25.48
CA LEU A 68 -2.71 -27.70 -25.89
C LEU A 68 -2.08 -26.86 -24.79
N ILE A 69 -0.95 -27.36 -24.29
CA ILE A 69 -0.08 -26.68 -23.34
C ILE A 69 0.29 -25.33 -23.95
N SER A 70 -0.33 -24.26 -23.43
CA SER A 70 0.10 -22.90 -23.71
C SER A 70 1.50 -22.76 -23.16
N ARG A 71 2.49 -22.80 -24.04
CA ARG A 71 3.90 -22.62 -23.69
C ARG A 71 4.06 -21.17 -23.26
N HIS A 72 3.89 -20.93 -21.97
CA HIS A 72 4.36 -19.71 -21.34
C HIS A 72 5.87 -19.66 -21.60
N ILE A 73 6.29 -18.80 -22.52
CA ILE A 73 7.70 -18.54 -22.76
C ILE A 73 8.14 -17.78 -21.51
N GLU A 74 8.70 -18.51 -20.57
CA GLU A 74 9.49 -17.97 -19.46
C GLU A 74 10.75 -17.36 -20.06
N SER A 75 10.56 -16.15 -20.60
CA SER A 75 11.65 -15.25 -20.90
C SER A 75 12.26 -14.87 -19.57
N GLU A 76 13.33 -15.57 -19.19
CA GLU A 76 14.20 -15.26 -18.04
C GLU A 76 14.96 -13.95 -18.27
N THR A 77 14.24 -12.85 -18.55
CA THR A 77 14.71 -11.54 -18.16
C THR A 77 14.79 -11.56 -16.65
N SER A 78 16.02 -11.60 -16.12
CA SER A 78 16.28 -11.36 -14.70
C SER A 78 15.51 -10.11 -14.29
N LEU A 79 14.39 -10.33 -13.59
CA LEU A 79 13.57 -9.26 -13.06
C LEU A 79 14.39 -8.64 -11.95
N LYS A 80 15.08 -7.53 -12.25
CA LYS A 80 15.64 -6.66 -11.23
C LYS A 80 14.51 -6.35 -10.26
N ASP A 81 14.72 -6.63 -8.97
CA ASP A 81 13.71 -6.39 -7.95
C ASP A 81 13.22 -4.95 -8.02
N LEU A 82 11.98 -4.77 -8.47
CA LEU A 82 11.36 -3.46 -8.60
C LEU A 82 10.88 -3.01 -7.22
N GLU A 83 11.69 -2.21 -6.54
CA GLU A 83 11.30 -1.62 -5.26
C GLU A 83 10.14 -0.64 -5.46
N VAL A 84 8.96 -0.99 -4.93
CA VAL A 84 7.75 -0.16 -4.99
C VAL A 84 7.33 0.33 -3.61
N LYS A 85 7.06 1.63 -3.48
CA LYS A 85 6.62 2.24 -2.22
C LYS A 85 5.13 2.60 -2.24
N ARG A 86 4.33 1.82 -1.51
CA ARG A 86 2.90 2.13 -1.31
C ARG A 86 2.70 3.50 -0.66
N SER A 87 1.96 4.36 -1.33
CA SER A 87 1.63 5.72 -0.88
C SER A 87 0.11 5.94 -0.89
N THR A 88 -0.37 6.96 -0.17
CA THR A 88 -1.80 7.34 -0.16
C THR A 88 -1.96 8.82 -0.46
N PHE A 89 -2.83 9.17 -1.40
CA PHE A 89 -3.10 10.56 -1.79
C PHE A 89 -4.60 10.85 -1.86
N ARG A 90 -4.99 12.12 -1.76
CA ARG A 90 -6.40 12.57 -1.74
C ARG A 90 -6.66 13.60 -2.84
N LEU A 91 -7.39 13.20 -3.88
CA LEU A 91 -7.77 14.07 -5.01
C LEU A 91 -9.19 14.65 -4.82
N GLU A 92 -9.51 15.67 -5.61
CA GLU A 92 -10.91 16.11 -5.77
C GLU A 92 -11.73 15.01 -6.45
N VAL A 93 -13.00 14.82 -6.05
CA VAL A 93 -13.88 13.76 -6.58
C VAL A 93 -13.99 13.81 -8.11
N GLY A 94 -14.22 14.99 -8.69
CA GLY A 94 -14.27 15.15 -10.14
C GLY A 94 -12.93 14.89 -10.85
N LEU A 95 -11.80 15.05 -10.16
CA LEU A 95 -10.47 14.77 -10.72
C LEU A 95 -10.18 13.27 -10.73
N ILE A 96 -10.40 12.56 -9.61
CA ILE A 96 -10.17 11.11 -9.56
C ILE A 96 -11.11 10.35 -10.49
N ASN A 97 -12.35 10.81 -10.67
CA ASN A 97 -13.29 10.17 -11.60
C ASN A 97 -12.80 10.27 -13.06
N ARG A 98 -12.36 11.46 -13.50
CA ARG A 98 -11.80 11.64 -14.85
C ARG A 98 -10.48 10.88 -15.03
N LEU A 99 -9.60 10.92 -14.04
CA LEU A 99 -8.33 10.18 -14.06
C LEU A 99 -8.58 8.67 -14.18
N HIS A 100 -9.49 8.12 -13.37
CA HIS A 100 -9.83 6.70 -13.41
C HIS A 100 -10.45 6.29 -14.74
N GLN A 101 -11.36 7.09 -15.30
CA GLN A 101 -11.94 6.83 -16.61
C GLN A 101 -10.88 6.85 -17.72
N HIS A 102 -9.98 7.83 -17.72
CA HIS A 102 -8.89 7.92 -18.70
C HIS A 102 -7.92 6.73 -18.61
N CYS A 103 -7.51 6.34 -17.40
CA CYS A 103 -6.71 5.12 -17.16
C CYS A 103 -7.43 3.86 -17.66
N LYS A 104 -8.74 3.74 -17.43
CA LYS A 104 -9.56 2.61 -17.90
C LYS A 104 -9.64 2.52 -19.42
N GLU A 105 -9.77 3.66 -20.10
CA GLU A 105 -9.81 3.75 -21.57
C GLU A 105 -8.45 3.44 -22.22
N SER A 106 -7.35 3.85 -21.57
CA SER A 106 -5.98 3.64 -22.06
C SER A 106 -5.34 2.32 -21.61
N GLY A 107 -5.99 1.57 -20.72
CA GLY A 107 -5.49 0.27 -20.24
C GLY A 107 -4.31 0.34 -19.26
N ILE A 108 -4.00 1.52 -18.71
CA ILE A 108 -2.88 1.75 -17.79
C ILE A 108 -3.35 1.96 -16.35
N SER A 109 -2.48 1.69 -15.38
CA SER A 109 -2.74 2.04 -13.97
C SER A 109 -2.62 3.55 -13.73
N ARG A 110 -3.14 4.04 -12.60
CA ARG A 110 -3.02 5.46 -12.23
C ARG A 110 -1.60 5.76 -11.77
N GLU A 111 -0.99 4.77 -11.15
CA GLU A 111 0.35 4.73 -10.62
C GLU A 111 1.36 4.94 -11.76
N VAL A 112 1.31 4.12 -12.81
CA VAL A 112 2.14 4.25 -14.03
C VAL A 112 1.90 5.61 -14.72
N LEU A 113 0.64 6.04 -14.84
CA LEU A 113 0.36 7.35 -15.45
C LEU A 113 0.95 8.52 -14.66
N ILE A 114 0.95 8.45 -13.31
CA ILE A 114 1.55 9.48 -12.45
C ILE A 114 3.08 9.45 -12.56
N GLU A 115 3.69 8.26 -12.62
CA GLU A 115 5.13 8.08 -12.84
C GLU A 115 5.56 8.69 -14.17
N SER A 116 4.93 8.30 -15.29
CA SER A 116 5.26 8.86 -16.62
C SER A 116 4.96 10.36 -16.72
N MET A 117 3.91 10.87 -16.05
CA MET A 117 3.67 12.32 -15.96
C MET A 117 4.78 13.04 -15.18
N PHE A 118 5.31 12.44 -14.12
CA PHE A 118 6.39 13.01 -13.32
C PHE A 118 7.71 13.07 -14.11
N GLU A 119 8.10 11.96 -14.74
CA GLU A 119 9.28 11.90 -15.62
C GLU A 119 9.19 12.93 -16.75
N TYR A 120 8.01 13.08 -17.37
CA TYR A 120 7.78 14.07 -18.41
C TYR A 120 7.98 15.51 -17.91
N ILE A 121 7.44 15.89 -16.75
CA ILE A 121 7.61 17.26 -16.25
C ILE A 121 9.04 17.52 -15.75
N GLU A 122 9.73 16.51 -15.21
CA GLU A 122 11.13 16.61 -14.80
C GLU A 122 12.05 16.89 -16.00
N ALA A 123 11.82 16.20 -17.12
CA ALA A 123 12.52 16.45 -18.38
C ALA A 123 12.17 17.80 -19.06
N ASN A 124 11.08 18.46 -18.64
CA ASN A 124 10.54 19.66 -19.30
C ASN A 124 10.36 20.83 -18.30
N PRO A 125 11.40 21.66 -18.04
CA PRO A 125 11.34 22.74 -17.04
C PRO A 125 10.18 23.73 -17.23
N GLY A 126 9.78 24.02 -18.47
CA GLY A 126 8.63 24.88 -18.77
C GLY A 126 7.28 24.24 -18.41
N ALA A 127 7.17 22.91 -18.46
CA ALA A 127 6.00 22.18 -17.97
C ALA A 127 6.01 22.09 -16.44
N MET A 128 7.17 21.80 -15.82
CA MET A 128 7.36 21.82 -14.37
C MET A 128 6.90 23.15 -13.75
N ALA A 129 7.37 24.28 -14.28
CA ALA A 129 6.99 25.61 -13.78
C ALA A 129 5.47 25.86 -13.82
N GLN A 130 4.80 25.48 -14.91
CA GLN A 130 3.34 25.61 -15.05
C GLN A 130 2.57 24.69 -14.10
N VAL A 131 3.05 23.45 -13.90
CA VAL A 131 2.44 22.49 -12.99
C VAL A 131 2.61 22.94 -11.54
N MET A 132 3.78 23.44 -11.15
CA MET A 132 4.06 23.96 -9.81
C MET A 132 3.18 25.18 -9.49
N ALA A 133 3.10 26.17 -10.38
CA ALA A 133 2.24 27.34 -10.17
C ALA A 133 0.75 26.95 -9.97
N LYS A 134 0.24 26.01 -10.77
CA LYS A 134 -1.12 25.47 -10.60
C LYS A 134 -1.27 24.62 -9.32
N ALA A 135 -0.23 23.89 -8.91
CA ALA A 135 -0.25 23.11 -7.68
C ALA A 135 -0.33 24.01 -6.44
N GLU A 136 0.40 25.13 -6.42
CA GLU A 136 0.34 26.16 -5.38
C GLU A 136 -1.06 26.77 -5.26
N GLU A 137 -1.66 27.22 -6.38
CA GLU A 137 -3.03 27.75 -6.42
C GLU A 137 -4.04 26.75 -5.84
N LYS A 138 -3.99 25.49 -6.30
CA LYS A 138 -4.91 24.44 -5.81
C LYS A 138 -4.67 24.08 -4.35
N ASN A 139 -3.43 24.14 -3.86
CA ASN A 139 -3.11 23.93 -2.46
C ASN A 139 -3.67 25.06 -1.57
N ALA A 140 -3.47 26.32 -1.98
CA ALA A 140 -4.02 27.49 -1.30
C ALA A 140 -5.56 27.44 -1.24
N TYR A 141 -6.22 27.11 -2.34
CA TYR A 141 -7.68 26.92 -2.40
C TYR A 141 -8.16 25.83 -1.43
N ARG A 142 -7.47 24.68 -1.38
CA ARG A 142 -7.80 23.59 -0.44
C ARG A 142 -7.64 24.03 1.02
N GLN A 143 -6.60 24.80 1.34
CA GLN A 143 -6.38 25.32 2.69
C GLN A 143 -7.46 26.34 3.09
N GLN A 144 -7.86 27.25 2.19
CA GLN A 144 -8.98 28.17 2.41
C GLN A 144 -10.29 27.41 2.65
N LEU A 145 -10.61 26.41 1.83
CA LEU A 145 -11.81 25.60 1.99
C LEU A 145 -11.83 24.82 3.32
N ALA A 146 -10.68 24.29 3.76
CA ALA A 146 -10.53 23.63 5.05
C ALA A 146 -10.75 24.60 6.21
N ASN A 147 -10.18 25.81 6.14
CA ASN A 147 -10.36 26.86 7.14
C ASN A 147 -11.83 27.33 7.20
N ARG A 148 -12.49 27.54 6.04
CA ARG A 148 -13.92 27.91 5.97
C ARG A 148 -14.81 26.86 6.63
N LYS A 149 -14.59 25.57 6.32
CA LYS A 149 -15.34 24.46 6.94
C LYS A 149 -15.11 24.38 8.45
N ARG A 150 -13.88 24.63 8.93
CA ARG A 150 -13.56 24.69 10.36
C ARG A 150 -14.29 25.84 11.05
N ALA A 151 -14.31 27.04 10.45
CA ALA A 151 -15.01 28.20 10.99
C ALA A 151 -16.53 27.97 11.05
N GLN A 152 -17.12 27.47 9.96
CA GLN A 152 -18.54 27.12 9.90
C GLN A 152 -18.92 26.12 11.00
N ALA A 153 -18.17 25.02 11.15
CA ALA A 153 -18.43 24.02 12.20
C ALA A 153 -18.22 24.55 13.64
N MET A 154 -17.51 25.65 13.84
CA MET A 154 -17.43 26.34 15.14
C MET A 154 -18.64 27.24 15.37
N MET A 155 -19.11 27.95 14.34
CA MET A 155 -20.34 28.75 14.41
C MET A 155 -21.56 27.86 14.65
N ASP A 156 -21.72 26.78 13.89
CA ASP A 156 -22.82 25.81 14.04
C ASP A 156 -22.87 25.13 15.43
N LYS A 157 -21.78 25.21 16.21
CA LYS A 157 -21.63 24.56 17.53
C LYS A 157 -21.72 25.54 18.71
N PHE A 158 -21.36 26.80 18.51
CA PHE A 158 -21.17 27.78 19.59
C PHE A 158 -21.82 29.14 19.35
N GLY A 159 -22.42 29.36 18.18
CA GLY A 159 -23.23 30.54 17.84
C GLY A 159 -24.73 30.30 17.96
#